data_AF-A0A364P2A6-F1
#
_entry.id   AF-A0A364P2A6-F1
#
_cell.length_a   1.000
_cell.length_b   1.000
_cell.length_c   1.000
_cell.angle_alpha   90.00
_cell.angle_beta   90.00
_cell.angle_gamma   90.00
#
_symmetry.space_group_name_H-M   'P 1'
#
loop_
_entity.id
_entity.type
_entity.pdbx_description
1 polymer ?
#
loop_
_entity_poly.entity_id
_entity_poly.type
_entity_poly.pdbx_seq_one_letter_code
_entity_poly.pdbx_strand_id
1 'polypeptide(L)'
;MISTGEIVGGVYGAWKLAKRDPGALIWFDDSTEGFWHSFWGPALVLPGFLVLRTIDGSFSDELARPLLVELIAYVMGCVAFPLAVSHISEGLGRSHTYMRYIVAYNWSAVIQMAVLLPVALVVYLFPNAGLVPLNAMAAILLLVYQAYIAHVALAVKPGTAGLLVLLDMLIGALIQMSADQILG
;
A
#
# COMPACT_ATOMS: atom_id res chain seq x y z
N MET A 1 4.18 -22.26 1.20
CA MET A 1 4.43 -21.60 2.52
C MET A 1 5.53 -20.60 2.26
N ILE A 2 5.34 -19.33 2.63
CA ILE A 2 6.35 -18.30 2.35
C ILE A 2 7.60 -18.55 3.19
N SER A 3 8.76 -18.41 2.57
CA SER A 3 10.06 -18.50 3.22
C SER A 3 10.53 -17.14 3.74
N THR A 4 11.40 -17.14 4.76
CA THR A 4 12.05 -15.90 5.23
C THR A 4 12.86 -15.23 4.11
N GLY A 5 13.46 -16.01 3.21
CA GLY A 5 14.21 -15.51 2.06
C GLY A 5 13.32 -14.69 1.11
N GLU A 6 12.10 -15.14 0.84
CA GLU A 6 11.14 -14.40 0.01
C GLU A 6 10.67 -13.11 0.69
N ILE A 7 10.43 -13.14 2.01
CA ILE A 7 10.05 -11.92 2.76
C ILE A 7 11.17 -10.89 2.66
N VAL A 8 12.40 -11.29 2.97
CA VAL A 8 13.57 -10.40 2.90
C VAL A 8 13.78 -9.91 1.47
N GLY A 9 13.66 -10.80 0.48
CA GLY A 9 13.77 -10.46 -0.94
C GLY A 9 12.73 -9.43 -1.38
N GLY A 10 11.46 -9.63 -1.04
CA GLY A 10 10.38 -8.72 -1.36
C GLY A 10 10.55 -7.33 -0.73
N VAL A 11 10.86 -7.28 0.58
CA VAL A 11 11.11 -6.01 1.28
C VAL A 11 12.35 -5.31 0.71
N TYR A 12 13.42 -6.06 0.43
CA TYR A 12 14.65 -5.50 -0.15
C TYR A 12 14.43 -4.99 -1.58
N GLY A 13 13.67 -5.71 -2.40
CA GLY A 13 13.24 -5.27 -3.73
C GLY A 13 12.42 -3.98 -3.66
N ALA A 14 11.48 -3.89 -2.73
CA ALA A 14 10.68 -2.68 -2.51
C ALA A 14 11.55 -1.49 -2.09
N TRP A 15 12.50 -1.70 -1.19
CA TRP A 15 13.48 -0.69 -0.80
C TRP A 15 14.36 -0.24 -1.98
N LYS A 16 14.83 -1.17 -2.81
CA LYS A 16 15.56 -0.87 -4.04
C LYS A 16 14.72 -0.05 -5.03
N LEU A 17 13.43 -0.36 -5.17
CA LEU A 17 12.50 0.47 -5.95
C LEU A 17 12.39 1.88 -5.38
N ALA A 18 12.35 2.05 -4.06
CA ALA A 18 12.32 3.36 -3.42
C ALA A 18 13.59 4.17 -3.73
N LYS A 19 14.74 3.51 -3.86
CA LYS A 19 16.01 4.10 -4.32
C LYS A 19 16.12 4.25 -5.83
N ARG A 20 15.07 3.90 -6.60
CA ARG A 20 15.03 3.88 -8.07
C ARG A 20 16.13 3.05 -8.72
N ASP A 21 16.50 1.94 -8.08
CA ASP A 21 17.47 0.98 -8.63
C ASP A 21 16.86 0.25 -9.86
N PRO A 22 17.47 0.34 -11.05
CA PRO A 22 16.97 -0.33 -12.26
C PRO A 22 16.88 -1.86 -12.12
N GLY A 23 17.70 -2.46 -11.25
CA GLY A 23 17.71 -3.89 -10.97
C GLY A 23 16.76 -4.31 -9.85
N ALA A 24 15.90 -3.43 -9.34
CA ALA A 24 15.02 -3.75 -8.21
C ALA A 24 14.02 -4.88 -8.52
N LEU A 25 13.54 -4.96 -9.77
CA LEU A 25 12.51 -5.92 -10.15
C LEU A 25 12.95 -7.38 -10.10
N ILE A 26 14.27 -7.67 -10.14
CA ILE A 26 14.81 -9.04 -10.07
C ILE A 26 14.54 -9.72 -8.72
N TRP A 27 14.19 -8.95 -7.70
CA TRP A 27 13.93 -9.43 -6.34
C TRP A 27 12.49 -9.92 -6.15
N PHE A 28 11.62 -9.71 -7.13
CA PHE A 28 10.23 -10.13 -7.08
C PHE A 28 10.02 -11.40 -7.89
N ASP A 29 9.41 -12.40 -7.25
CA ASP A 29 8.89 -13.56 -7.95
C ASP A 29 7.54 -13.19 -8.59
N ASP A 30 7.49 -13.14 -9.92
CA ASP A 30 6.29 -12.84 -10.70
C ASP A 30 5.51 -14.11 -11.11
N SER A 31 5.85 -15.26 -10.54
CA SER A 31 5.05 -16.48 -10.66
C SER A 31 3.69 -16.34 -9.95
N THR A 32 2.78 -17.28 -10.25
CA THR A 32 1.50 -17.38 -9.54
C THR A 32 1.67 -17.58 -8.03
N GLU A 33 2.71 -18.30 -7.60
CA GLU A 33 3.01 -18.49 -6.18
C GLU A 33 3.52 -17.19 -5.55
N GLY A 34 4.46 -16.51 -6.21
CA GLY A 34 4.97 -15.19 -5.81
C GLY A 34 3.87 -14.14 -5.67
N PHE A 35 2.89 -14.14 -6.58
CA PHE A 35 1.69 -13.30 -6.48
C PHE A 35 0.95 -13.50 -5.14
N TRP A 36 0.61 -14.73 -4.78
CA TRP A 36 -0.09 -15.01 -3.52
C TRP A 36 0.79 -14.75 -2.29
N HIS A 37 2.07 -15.08 -2.37
CA HIS A 37 3.03 -14.80 -1.30
C HIS A 37 3.20 -13.30 -1.05
N SER A 38 3.03 -12.45 -2.06
CA SER A 38 3.17 -11.00 -1.89
C SER A 38 2.16 -10.39 -0.93
N PHE A 39 0.99 -11.02 -0.71
CA PHE A 39 -0.01 -10.55 0.27
C PHE A 39 0.48 -10.60 1.72
N TRP A 40 1.61 -11.26 1.98
CA TRP A 40 2.31 -11.10 3.25
C TRP A 40 2.82 -9.68 3.48
N GLY A 41 3.10 -8.90 2.42
CA GLY A 41 3.48 -7.48 2.54
C GLY A 41 2.45 -6.66 3.33
N PRO A 42 1.19 -6.59 2.88
CA PRO A 42 0.08 -6.04 3.65
C PRO A 42 -0.08 -6.71 5.03
N ALA A 43 -0.10 -8.05 5.10
CA ALA A 43 -0.27 -8.74 6.39
C ALA A 43 0.77 -8.34 7.46
N LEU A 44 2.03 -8.10 7.06
CA LEU A 44 3.11 -7.65 7.94
C LEU A 44 2.90 -6.22 8.46
N VAL A 45 2.22 -5.36 7.70
CA VAL A 45 1.99 -3.96 8.09
C VAL A 45 0.65 -3.73 8.81
N LEU A 46 -0.20 -4.76 8.90
CA LEU A 46 -1.48 -4.70 9.63
C LEU A 46 -1.34 -4.15 11.06
N PRO A 47 -0.35 -4.55 11.89
CA PRO A 47 -0.19 -3.95 13.21
C PRO A 47 0.07 -2.44 13.16
N GLY A 48 0.87 -1.97 12.21
CA GLY A 48 1.13 -0.54 12.00
C GLY A 48 -0.13 0.21 11.58
N PHE A 49 -0.95 -0.38 10.70
CA PHE A 49 -2.25 0.15 10.33
C PHE A 49 -3.18 0.31 11.55
N LEU A 50 -3.28 -0.70 12.42
CA LEU A 50 -4.10 -0.62 13.63
C LEU A 50 -3.62 0.47 14.59
N VAL A 51 -2.30 0.70 14.68
CA VAL A 51 -1.75 1.83 15.44
C VAL A 51 -2.18 3.16 14.85
N LEU A 52 -2.12 3.32 13.52
CA LEU A 52 -2.60 4.55 12.85
C LEU A 52 -4.08 4.80 13.12
N ARG A 53 -4.93 3.76 13.07
CA ARG A 53 -6.35 3.87 13.45
C ARG A 53 -6.59 4.26 14.89
N THR A 54 -5.74 3.78 15.77
CA THR A 54 -5.80 4.16 17.18
C THR A 54 -5.47 5.65 17.35
N ILE A 55 -4.47 6.15 16.62
CA ILE A 55 -4.08 7.57 16.59
C ILE A 55 -5.21 8.45 16.06
N ASP A 56 -5.91 7.99 15.02
CA ASP A 56 -7.05 8.70 14.43
C ASP A 56 -8.33 8.63 15.30
N GLY A 57 -8.30 7.90 16.41
CA GLY A 57 -9.40 7.82 17.37
C GLY A 57 -10.45 6.76 17.05
N SER A 58 -10.22 5.87 16.07
CA SER A 58 -11.19 4.86 15.62
C SER A 58 -11.68 3.89 16.71
N PHE A 59 -10.97 3.80 17.84
CA PHE A 59 -11.26 2.87 18.94
C PHE A 59 -11.54 3.58 20.28
N SER A 60 -11.84 4.88 20.29
CA SER A 60 -11.93 5.66 21.55
C SER A 60 -13.05 5.19 22.48
N ASP A 61 -14.22 4.84 21.93
CA ASP A 61 -15.44 4.57 22.70
C ASP A 61 -15.80 3.08 22.77
N GLU A 62 -15.45 2.31 21.73
CA GLU A 62 -15.69 0.87 21.63
C GLU A 62 -14.56 0.20 20.83
N LEU A 63 -14.16 -1.01 21.22
CA LEU A 63 -13.11 -1.75 20.51
C LEU A 63 -13.67 -2.77 19.52
N ALA A 64 -14.62 -3.61 19.94
CA ALA A 64 -14.98 -4.82 19.20
C ALA A 64 -15.56 -4.54 17.81
N ARG A 65 -16.56 -3.66 17.73
CA ARG A 65 -17.22 -3.32 16.47
C ARG A 65 -16.30 -2.53 15.52
N PRO A 66 -15.62 -1.44 15.94
CA PRO A 66 -14.72 -0.73 15.03
C PRO A 66 -13.53 -1.58 14.58
N LEU A 67 -12.97 -2.44 15.44
CA LEU A 67 -11.88 -3.34 15.05
C LEU A 67 -12.32 -4.29 13.93
N LEU A 68 -13.51 -4.88 14.04
CA LEU A 68 -14.03 -5.78 13.01
C LEU A 68 -14.26 -5.06 11.68
N VAL A 69 -14.85 -3.85 11.72
CA VAL A 69 -15.09 -3.03 10.52
C VAL A 69 -13.76 -2.64 9.86
N GLU A 70 -12.79 -2.18 10.66
CA GLU A 70 -11.47 -1.79 10.17
C GLU A 70 -10.68 -2.96 9.57
N LEU A 71 -10.78 -4.15 10.16
CA LEU A 71 -10.16 -5.36 9.60
C LEU A 71 -10.78 -5.77 8.26
N ILE A 72 -12.11 -5.66 8.13
CA ILE A 72 -12.80 -5.94 6.86
C ILE A 72 -12.41 -4.89 5.81
N ALA A 73 -12.43 -3.60 6.16
CA ALA A 73 -12.00 -2.51 5.29
C ALA A 73 -10.55 -2.71 4.82
N TYR A 74 -9.67 -3.11 5.74
CA TYR A 74 -8.28 -3.41 5.44
C TYR A 74 -8.12 -4.55 4.42
N VAL A 75 -8.80 -5.68 4.65
CA VAL A 75 -8.76 -6.83 3.72
C VAL A 75 -9.34 -6.46 2.37
N MET A 76 -10.44 -5.70 2.33
CA MET A 76 -11.01 -5.18 1.08
C MET A 76 -10.01 -4.29 0.35
N GLY A 77 -9.31 -3.39 1.05
CA GLY A 77 -8.27 -2.55 0.48
C GLY A 77 -7.11 -3.34 -0.12
N CYS A 78 -6.73 -4.46 0.50
CA CYS A 78 -5.67 -5.34 -0.01
C CYS A 78 -6.04 -6.00 -1.35
N VAL A 79 -7.32 -6.26 -1.62
CA VAL A 79 -7.75 -7.05 -2.80
C VAL A 79 -8.47 -6.23 -3.87
N ALA A 80 -9.12 -5.13 -3.51
CA ALA A 80 -9.94 -4.34 -4.44
C ALA A 80 -9.10 -3.70 -5.55
N PHE A 81 -7.96 -3.10 -5.20
CA PHE A 81 -7.10 -2.48 -6.20
C PHE A 81 -6.42 -3.51 -7.12
N PRO A 82 -5.81 -4.62 -6.63
CA PRO A 82 -5.34 -5.68 -7.52
C PRO A 82 -6.40 -6.21 -8.49
N LEU A 83 -7.63 -6.42 -8.01
CA LEU A 83 -8.75 -6.85 -8.84
C LEU A 83 -9.14 -5.81 -9.91
N ALA A 84 -9.13 -4.52 -9.57
CA ALA A 84 -9.37 -3.47 -10.57
C ALA A 84 -8.26 -3.46 -11.63
N VAL A 85 -7.01 -3.59 -11.19
CA VAL A 85 -5.84 -3.58 -12.09
C VAL A 85 -5.79 -4.80 -12.99
N SER A 86 -6.29 -5.98 -12.58
CA SER A 86 -6.30 -7.16 -13.46
C SER A 86 -7.04 -6.85 -14.76
N HIS A 87 -8.23 -6.25 -14.67
CA HIS A 87 -9.02 -5.84 -15.84
C HIS A 87 -8.40 -4.66 -16.60
N ILE A 88 -7.86 -3.67 -15.89
CA ILE A 88 -7.22 -2.51 -16.54
C ILE A 88 -5.97 -2.94 -17.32
N SER A 89 -5.18 -3.87 -16.77
CA SER A 89 -3.97 -4.37 -17.41
C SER A 89 -4.25 -5.09 -18.72
N GLU A 90 -5.39 -5.78 -18.84
CA GLU A 90 -5.85 -6.39 -20.09
C GLU A 90 -6.14 -5.31 -21.14
N GLY A 91 -6.93 -4.29 -20.78
CA GLY A 91 -7.25 -3.16 -21.66
C GLY A 91 -6.03 -2.35 -22.10
N LEU A 92 -4.96 -2.33 -21.29
CA LEU A 92 -3.69 -1.66 -21.61
C LEU A 92 -2.71 -2.56 -22.38
N GLY A 93 -3.03 -3.83 -22.64
CA GLY A 93 -2.09 -4.79 -23.26
C GLY A 93 -0.90 -5.17 -22.36
N ARG A 94 -1.07 -5.08 -21.03
CA ARG A 94 -0.03 -5.27 -20.00
C ARG A 94 -0.34 -6.40 -19.02
N SER A 95 -1.24 -7.31 -19.38
CA SER A 95 -1.58 -8.49 -18.58
C SER A 95 -0.36 -9.35 -18.21
N HIS A 96 0.63 -9.48 -19.10
CA HIS A 96 1.88 -10.22 -18.85
C HIS A 96 2.75 -9.60 -17.73
N THR A 97 2.55 -8.33 -17.38
CA THR A 97 3.27 -7.64 -16.28
C THR A 97 2.42 -7.45 -15.02
N TYR A 98 1.17 -7.89 -15.04
CA TYR A 98 0.22 -7.70 -13.94
C TYR A 98 0.74 -8.31 -12.63
N MET A 99 1.14 -9.59 -12.65
CA MET A 99 1.62 -10.29 -11.45
C MET A 99 2.84 -9.58 -10.85
N ARG A 100 3.84 -9.28 -11.69
CA ARG A 100 5.03 -8.52 -11.27
C ARG A 100 4.68 -7.19 -10.62
N TYR A 101 3.70 -6.47 -11.17
CA TYR A 101 3.25 -5.21 -10.60
C TYR A 101 2.61 -5.39 -9.22
N ILE A 102 1.67 -6.33 -9.08
CA ILE A 102 1.00 -6.56 -7.80
C ILE A 102 1.98 -7.05 -6.73
N VAL A 103 2.94 -7.89 -7.11
CA VAL A 103 3.99 -8.34 -6.18
C VAL A 103 4.81 -7.15 -5.68
N ALA A 104 5.27 -6.28 -6.58
CA ALA A 104 6.01 -5.08 -6.19
C ALA A 104 5.15 -4.10 -5.37
N TYR A 105 3.88 -3.92 -5.74
CA TYR A 105 2.92 -3.08 -5.03
C TYR A 105 2.70 -3.56 -3.59
N ASN A 106 2.41 -4.84 -3.41
CA ASN A 106 2.15 -5.41 -2.08
C ASN A 106 3.38 -5.34 -1.16
N TRP A 107 4.57 -5.68 -1.66
CA TRP A 107 5.80 -5.53 -0.88
C TRP A 107 6.14 -4.07 -0.56
N SER A 108 5.74 -3.13 -1.42
CA SER A 108 5.93 -1.70 -1.16
C SER A 108 5.17 -1.20 0.07
N ALA A 109 4.10 -1.88 0.48
CA ALA A 109 3.33 -1.53 1.69
C ALA A 109 4.24 -1.46 2.93
N VAL A 110 5.26 -2.33 3.01
CA VAL A 110 6.24 -2.33 4.11
C VAL A 110 7.03 -1.02 4.15
N ILE A 111 7.48 -0.54 2.98
CA ILE A 111 8.23 0.73 2.88
C ILE A 111 7.31 1.92 3.18
N GLN A 112 6.08 1.89 2.66
CA GLN A 112 5.08 2.93 2.93
C GLN A 112 4.80 3.04 4.43
N MET A 113 4.54 1.91 5.10
CA MET A 113 4.27 1.89 6.54
C MET A 113 5.49 2.31 7.36
N ALA A 114 6.69 1.90 6.96
CA ALA A 114 7.93 2.29 7.65
C ALA A 114 8.20 3.81 7.59
N VAL A 115 7.63 4.53 6.61
CA VAL A 115 7.70 5.99 6.52
C VAL A 115 6.52 6.64 7.22
N LEU A 116 5.30 6.15 6.96
CA LEU A 116 4.07 6.77 7.44
C LEU A 116 3.93 6.70 8.95
N LEU A 117 4.22 5.54 9.56
CA LEU A 117 4.02 5.33 10.99
C LEU A 117 4.89 6.26 11.86
N PRO A 118 6.21 6.41 11.63
CA PRO A 118 7.00 7.39 12.39
C PRO A 118 6.55 8.83 12.20
N VAL A 119 6.18 9.22 10.97
CA VAL A 119 5.70 10.59 10.69
C VAL A 119 4.39 10.86 11.44
N ALA A 120 3.44 9.94 11.38
CA ALA A 120 2.17 10.04 12.10
C ALA A 120 2.37 10.13 13.62
N LEU A 121 3.27 9.31 14.18
CA LEU A 121 3.60 9.35 15.61
C LEU A 121 4.20 10.70 16.03
N VAL A 122 5.12 11.25 15.23
CA VAL A 122 5.73 12.57 15.53
C VAL A 122 4.69 13.69 15.44
N VAL A 123 3.79 13.65 14.47
CA VAL A 123 2.68 14.61 14.37
C VAL A 123 1.73 14.50 15.58
N TYR A 124 1.38 13.28 15.97
CA TYR A 124 0.51 13.01 17.11
C TYR A 124 1.11 13.46 18.46
N LEU A 125 2.39 13.19 18.68
CA LEU A 125 3.09 13.54 19.92
C LEU A 125 3.41 15.04 20.04
N PHE A 126 3.49 15.76 18.92
CA PHE A 126 3.86 17.18 18.89
C PHE A 126 2.87 18.03 18.05
N PRO A 127 1.58 18.10 18.41
CA PRO A 127 0.55 18.72 17.57
C PRO A 127 0.76 20.23 17.32
N ASN A 128 1.46 20.93 18.21
CA ASN A 128 1.73 22.37 18.10
C ASN A 128 3.06 22.71 17.41
N ALA A 129 3.81 21.72 16.92
CA ALA A 129 5.13 21.92 16.32
C ALA A 129 5.09 22.33 14.83
N GLY A 130 3.90 22.55 14.25
CA GLY A 130 3.76 22.96 12.85
C GLY A 130 4.14 21.86 11.85
N LEU A 131 3.91 20.58 12.19
CA LEU A 131 4.35 19.41 11.42
C LEU A 131 3.40 19.00 10.28
N VAL A 132 2.31 19.73 10.05
CA VAL A 132 1.37 19.45 8.96
C VAL A 132 2.06 19.37 7.58
N PRO A 133 3.02 20.27 7.22
CA PRO A 133 3.73 20.16 5.95
C PRO A 133 4.60 18.90 5.84
N LEU A 134 5.14 18.40 6.94
CA LEU A 134 5.93 17.16 6.96
C LEU A 134 5.04 15.96 6.61
N ASN A 135 3.85 15.88 7.20
CA ASN A 135 2.88 14.82 6.89
C ASN A 135 2.45 14.86 5.42
N ALA A 136 2.10 16.04 4.91
CA ALA A 136 1.74 16.23 3.51
C ALA A 136 2.89 15.85 2.56
N MET A 137 4.12 16.25 2.89
CA MET A 137 5.31 15.89 2.10
C MET A 137 5.54 14.38 2.08
N ALA A 138 5.40 13.69 3.22
CA ALA A 138 5.50 12.23 3.28
C ALA A 138 4.45 11.56 2.39
N ALA A 139 3.19 12.00 2.47
CA ALA A 139 2.11 11.50 1.61
C ALA A 139 2.43 11.68 0.12
N ILE A 140 2.86 12.87 -0.29
CA ILE A 140 3.23 13.16 -1.69
C ILE A 140 4.38 12.26 -2.16
N LEU A 141 5.42 12.07 -1.33
CA LEU A 141 6.55 11.19 -1.66
C LEU A 141 6.10 9.74 -1.86
N LEU A 142 5.19 9.25 -1.01
CA LEU A 142 4.63 7.90 -1.14
C LEU A 142 3.77 7.74 -2.40
N LEU A 143 2.97 8.76 -2.77
CA LEU A 143 2.21 8.75 -4.02
C LEU A 143 3.13 8.74 -5.25
N VAL A 144 4.21 9.54 -5.23
CA VAL A 144 5.23 9.53 -6.29
C VAL A 144 5.93 8.17 -6.37
N TYR A 145 6.21 7.55 -5.22
CA TYR A 145 6.78 6.21 -5.15
C TYR A 145 5.83 5.17 -5.75
N GLN A 146 4.55 5.14 -5.37
CA GLN A 146 3.55 4.24 -5.95
C GLN A 146 3.42 4.42 -7.47
N ALA A 147 3.40 5.67 -7.95
CA ALA A 147 3.35 5.96 -9.38
C ALA A 147 4.61 5.46 -10.11
N TYR A 148 5.78 5.55 -9.46
CA TYR A 148 7.01 4.98 -10.00
C TYR A 148 6.96 3.45 -10.07
N ILE A 149 6.43 2.78 -9.05
CA ILE A 149 6.24 1.31 -9.09
C ILE A 149 5.31 0.93 -10.23
N ALA A 150 4.16 1.60 -10.37
CA ALA A 150 3.23 1.34 -11.47
C ALA A 150 3.90 1.57 -12.84
N HIS A 151 4.66 2.66 -13.00
CA HIS A 151 5.39 2.95 -14.23
C HIS A 151 6.38 1.84 -14.60
N VAL A 152 7.18 1.36 -13.64
CA VAL A 152 8.29 0.44 -13.91
C VAL A 152 7.85 -1.03 -13.90
N ALA A 153 7.04 -1.45 -12.93
CA ALA A 153 6.65 -2.85 -12.77
C ALA A 153 5.54 -3.25 -13.76
N LEU A 154 4.51 -2.42 -13.95
CA LEU A 154 3.45 -2.61 -14.95
C LEU A 154 3.85 -2.12 -16.36
N ALA A 155 4.99 -1.41 -16.46
CA ALA A 155 5.55 -0.92 -17.73
C ALA A 155 4.59 0.00 -18.52
N VAL A 156 3.83 0.85 -17.82
CA VAL A 156 2.92 1.85 -18.42
C VAL A 156 3.55 3.23 -18.47
N LYS A 157 2.99 4.19 -19.23
CA LYS A 157 3.52 5.57 -19.25
C LYS A 157 3.30 6.26 -17.89
N PRO A 158 4.13 7.25 -17.51
CA PRO A 158 3.99 7.95 -16.22
C PRO A 158 2.60 8.55 -15.98
N GLY A 159 1.94 9.08 -17.02
CA GLY A 159 0.56 9.59 -16.90
C GLY A 159 -0.45 8.50 -16.52
N THR A 160 -0.36 7.32 -17.16
CA THR A 160 -1.19 6.16 -16.80
C THR A 160 -0.89 5.67 -15.39
N ALA A 161 0.38 5.65 -14.99
CA ALA A 161 0.77 5.29 -13.62
C ALA A 161 0.17 6.25 -12.58
N GLY A 162 0.16 7.54 -12.86
CA GLY A 162 -0.51 8.53 -12.00
C GLY A 162 -2.03 8.29 -11.91
N LEU A 163 -2.70 7.97 -13.02
CA LEU A 163 -4.12 7.63 -13.01
C LEU A 163 -4.43 6.36 -12.19
N LEU A 164 -3.54 5.35 -12.22
CA LEU A 164 -3.69 4.16 -11.40
C LEU A 164 -3.58 4.48 -9.90
N VAL A 165 -2.64 5.35 -9.51
CA VAL A 165 -2.53 5.80 -8.11
C VAL A 165 -3.78 6.59 -7.69
N LEU A 166 -4.29 7.46 -8.55
CA LEU A 166 -5.55 8.17 -8.27
C LEU A 166 -6.72 7.20 -8.10
N LEU A 167 -6.81 6.16 -8.95
CA LEU A 167 -7.81 5.12 -8.81
C LEU A 167 -7.67 4.35 -7.48
N ASP A 168 -6.44 3.99 -7.10
CA ASP A 168 -6.16 3.32 -5.82
C ASP A 168 -6.64 4.17 -4.64
N MET A 169 -6.29 5.46 -4.64
CA MET A 169 -6.75 6.42 -3.63
C MET A 169 -8.29 6.50 -3.57
N LEU A 170 -8.97 6.53 -4.71
CA LEU A 170 -10.44 6.59 -4.77
C LEU A 170 -11.09 5.31 -4.24
N ILE A 171 -10.54 4.14 -4.57
CA ILE A 171 -11.01 2.86 -4.05
C ILE A 171 -10.82 2.81 -2.53
N GLY A 172 -9.62 3.16 -2.04
CA GLY A 172 -9.33 3.20 -0.61
C GLY A 172 -10.22 4.19 0.14
N ALA A 173 -10.42 5.39 -0.41
CA ALA A 173 -11.31 6.40 0.17
C ALA A 173 -12.77 5.92 0.21
N LEU A 174 -13.27 5.28 -0.84
CA LEU A 174 -14.64 4.75 -0.88
C LEU A 174 -14.85 3.64 0.15
N ILE A 175 -13.89 2.73 0.27
CA ILE A 175 -13.90 1.68 1.29
C ILE A 175 -13.94 2.31 2.67
N GLN A 176 -13.11 3.34 2.90
CA GLN A 176 -13.05 3.98 4.21
C GLN A 176 -14.31 4.76 4.55
N MET A 177 -14.84 5.54 3.61
CA MET A 177 -16.10 6.26 3.82
C MET A 177 -17.24 5.29 4.16
N SER A 178 -17.25 4.10 3.54
CA SER A 178 -18.23 3.05 3.83
C SER A 178 -18.04 2.47 5.24
N ALA A 179 -16.78 2.27 5.66
CA ALA A 179 -16.44 1.82 7.01
C ALA A 179 -16.89 2.84 8.06
N ASP A 180 -16.56 4.12 7.87
CA ASP A 180 -16.94 5.22 8.76
C ASP A 180 -18.47 5.35 8.85
N GLN A 181 -19.17 5.28 7.71
CA GLN A 181 -20.64 5.32 7.67
C GLN A 181 -21.28 4.15 8.43
N ILE A 182 -20.67 2.97 8.40
CA ILE A 182 -21.14 1.84 9.22
C ILE A 182 -20.95 2.17 10.69
N LEU A 183 -19.85 2.80 11.09
CA LEU A 183 -19.54 3.05 12.50
C LEU A 183 -20.41 4.14 13.14
N GLY A 184 -20.88 5.12 12.36
CA GLY A 184 -21.84 6.13 12.81
C GLY A 184 -21.25 7.52 12.81
#